data_AF-A0A8B5PRV6-F1
#
_entry.id   AF-A0A8B5PRV6-F1
#
_cell.length_a   1.000
_cell.length_b   1.000
_cell.length_c   1.000
_cell.angle_alpha   90.00
_cell.angle_beta   90.00
_cell.angle_gamma   90.00
#
_symmetry.space_group_name_H-M   'P 1'
#
loop_
_entity.id
_entity.type
_entity.pdbx_description
1 polymer ?
#
loop_
_entity_poly.entity_id
_entity_poly.type
_entity_poly.pdbx_seq_one_letter_code
_entity_poly.pdbx_strand_id
1 'polypeptide(L)'
;MGIRPETDAKMISDLIGCLKHSPQPCQQERSAPLLETWCNAARLAFAIRNDIAHGVPTNLGDTLTFMNNPRWHGEKRKRPFSDYWADDHSLDLVRHVFAVLLRVIVGVSAEKVTLAGLTKPSLLRALRDSNSILSEMACKDYNPTFEKY
;
A
#
# COMPACT_ATOMS: atom_id res chain seq x y z
N MET A 1 -26.34 3.13 26.58
CA MET A 1 -25.58 2.16 25.76
C MET A 1 -25.00 2.92 24.57
N GLY A 2 -23.69 3.16 24.53
CA GLY A 2 -23.06 3.85 23.40
C GLY A 2 -22.92 2.89 22.23
N ILE A 3 -23.40 3.29 21.04
CA ILE A 3 -23.20 2.53 19.81
C ILE A 3 -21.72 2.58 19.49
N ARG A 4 -21.04 1.43 19.44
CA ARG A 4 -19.65 1.37 18.97
C ARG A 4 -19.61 1.78 17.49
N PRO A 5 -18.71 2.68 17.09
CA PRO A 5 -18.51 2.99 15.68
C PRO A 5 -18.17 1.71 14.92
N GLU A 6 -18.68 1.56 13.70
CA GLU A 6 -18.38 0.40 12.85
C GLU A 6 -16.89 0.29 12.47
N THR A 7 -16.09 1.33 12.76
CA THR A 7 -14.64 1.37 12.53
C THR A 7 -13.82 0.82 13.70
N ASP A 8 -14.46 0.57 14.85
CA ASP A 8 -13.77 0.10 16.05
C ASP A 8 -13.19 -1.30 15.86
N ALA A 9 -11.94 -1.51 16.30
CA ALA A 9 -11.16 -2.75 16.17
C ALA A 9 -10.95 -3.34 14.75
N LYS A 10 -11.25 -2.59 13.67
CA LYS A 10 -10.97 -3.03 12.29
C LYS A 10 -9.48 -2.92 11.94
N MET A 11 -8.99 -3.81 11.08
CA MET A 11 -7.63 -3.69 10.55
C MET A 11 -7.52 -2.44 9.68
N ILE A 12 -6.33 -1.82 9.63
CA ILE A 12 -6.08 -0.62 8.81
C ILE A 12 -6.43 -0.88 7.33
N SER A 13 -6.14 -2.06 6.81
CA SER A 13 -6.53 -2.48 5.45
C SER A 13 -8.04 -2.41 5.22
N ASP A 14 -8.82 -2.75 6.25
CA ASP A 14 -10.28 -2.78 6.19
C ASP A 14 -10.83 -1.35 6.31
N LEU A 15 -10.20 -0.50 7.13
CA LEU A 15 -10.52 0.91 7.22
C LEU A 15 -10.27 1.64 5.89
N ILE A 16 -9.16 1.35 5.21
CA ILE A 16 -8.89 1.86 3.85
C ILE A 16 -9.96 1.35 2.87
N GLY A 17 -10.38 0.09 3.01
CA GLY A 17 -11.49 -0.49 2.25
C GLY A 17 -12.81 0.23 2.49
N CYS A 18 -13.16 0.51 3.74
CA CYS A 18 -14.36 1.28 4.10
C CYS A 18 -14.32 2.68 3.48
N LEU A 19 -13.17 3.37 3.53
CA LEU A 19 -13.01 4.68 2.92
C LEU A 19 -13.20 4.64 1.40
N LYS A 20 -12.69 3.60 0.72
CA LYS A 20 -12.87 3.41 -0.72
C LYS A 20 -14.34 3.23 -1.13
N HIS A 21 -15.14 2.54 -0.32
CA HIS A 21 -16.54 2.21 -0.63
C HIS A 21 -17.57 3.13 0.03
N SER A 22 -17.13 4.10 0.84
CA SER A 22 -18.04 5.01 1.52
C SER A 22 -18.84 5.83 0.49
N PRO A 23 -20.17 5.94 0.64
CA PRO A 23 -20.98 6.77 -0.25
C PRO A 23 -20.49 8.21 -0.13
N GLN A 24 -19.96 8.75 -1.24
CA GLN A 24 -19.50 10.12 -1.28
C GLN A 24 -20.71 11.05 -1.51
N PRO A 25 -20.83 12.16 -0.76
CA PRO A 25 -21.81 13.18 -1.08
C PRO A 25 -21.57 13.69 -2.51
N CYS A 26 -22.69 13.92 -3.22
CA CYS A 26 -22.85 14.20 -4.67
C CYS A 26 -22.02 15.37 -5.28
N GLN A 27 -21.07 15.98 -4.56
CA GLN A 27 -20.26 17.14 -5.01
C GLN A 27 -18.79 16.78 -5.33
N GLN A 28 -18.41 15.50 -5.32
CA GLN A 28 -17.01 15.03 -5.36
C GLN A 28 -16.65 14.12 -6.55
N GLU A 29 -17.42 14.10 -7.65
CA GLU A 29 -17.14 13.27 -8.83
C GLU A 29 -15.70 13.41 -9.35
N ARG A 30 -15.09 14.60 -9.25
CA ARG A 30 -13.70 14.85 -9.67
C ARG A 30 -12.64 14.29 -8.72
N SER A 31 -12.96 14.16 -7.43
CA SER A 31 -12.04 13.64 -6.42
C SER A 31 -12.18 12.13 -6.18
N ALA A 32 -13.25 11.50 -6.65
CA ALA A 32 -13.47 10.07 -6.51
C ALA A 32 -12.30 9.21 -7.10
N PRO A 33 -11.78 9.50 -8.31
CA PRO A 33 -10.64 8.75 -8.86
C PRO A 33 -9.35 8.95 -8.05
N LEU A 34 -9.17 10.14 -7.46
CA LEU A 34 -8.02 10.43 -6.60
C LEU A 34 -8.09 9.62 -5.31
N LEU A 35 -9.24 9.61 -4.65
CA LEU A 35 -9.43 8.86 -3.43
C LEU A 35 -9.23 7.36 -3.69
N GLU A 36 -9.78 6.85 -4.79
CA GLU A 36 -9.59 5.46 -5.18
C GLU A 36 -8.11 5.13 -5.41
N THR A 37 -7.39 5.95 -6.17
CA THR A 37 -5.95 5.75 -6.45
C THR A 37 -5.16 5.80 -5.15
N TRP A 38 -5.46 6.75 -4.26
CA TRP A 38 -4.81 6.87 -2.96
C TRP A 38 -5.08 5.66 -2.07
N CYS A 39 -6.34 5.19 -1.99
CA CYS A 39 -6.70 4.01 -1.22
C CYS A 39 -6.03 2.73 -1.75
N ASN A 40 -5.96 2.56 -3.07
CA ASN A 40 -5.27 1.43 -3.68
C ASN A 40 -3.78 1.44 -3.32
N ALA A 41 -3.10 2.58 -3.54
CA ALA A 41 -1.70 2.75 -3.19
C ALA A 41 -1.45 2.54 -1.69
N ALA A 42 -2.26 3.13 -0.81
CA ALA A 42 -2.14 2.95 0.63
C ALA A 42 -2.25 1.46 1.03
N ARG A 43 -3.19 0.71 0.43
CA ARG A 43 -3.35 -0.72 0.72
C ARG A 43 -2.10 -1.52 0.33
N LEU A 44 -1.51 -1.24 -0.83
CA LEU A 44 -0.28 -1.89 -1.29
C LEU A 44 0.92 -1.54 -0.40
N ALA A 45 1.05 -0.26 -0.04
CA ALA A 45 2.08 0.21 0.88
C ALA A 45 2.02 -0.53 2.23
N PHE A 46 0.82 -0.68 2.82
CA PHE A 46 0.65 -1.43 4.07
C PHE A 46 0.93 -2.94 3.92
N ALA A 47 0.67 -3.52 2.75
CA ALA A 47 1.04 -4.90 2.47
C ALA A 47 2.57 -5.09 2.45
N ILE A 48 3.29 -4.24 1.71
CA ILE A 48 4.77 -4.26 1.67
C ILE A 48 5.35 -4.03 3.06
N ARG A 49 4.83 -3.06 3.82
CA ARG A 49 5.24 -2.84 5.22
C ARG A 49 5.04 -4.10 6.06
N ASN A 50 3.92 -4.79 5.90
CA ASN A 50 3.63 -6.02 6.64
C ASN A 50 4.59 -7.15 6.25
N ASP A 51 5.01 -7.21 4.98
CA ASP A 51 6.04 -8.14 4.50
C ASP A 51 7.40 -7.84 5.13
N ILE A 52 7.83 -6.59 5.15
CA ILE A 52 9.10 -6.20 5.81
C ILE A 52 9.05 -6.41 7.33
N ALA A 53 7.97 -5.98 7.99
CA ALA A 53 7.89 -5.96 9.45
C ALA A 53 7.67 -7.33 10.10
N HIS A 54 7.07 -8.27 9.37
CA HIS A 54 6.71 -9.58 9.90
C HIS A 54 7.30 -10.75 9.11
N GLY A 55 7.89 -10.47 7.94
CA GLY A 55 8.58 -11.47 7.15
C GLY A 55 9.87 -11.94 7.81
N VAL A 56 10.19 -13.20 7.58
CA VAL A 56 11.49 -13.77 7.94
C VAL A 56 12.51 -13.25 6.92
N PRO A 57 13.53 -12.47 7.36
CA PRO A 57 14.56 -11.99 6.45
C PRO A 57 15.44 -13.17 5.99
N THR A 58 15.68 -13.26 4.70
CA THR A 58 16.54 -14.26 4.07
C THR A 58 17.43 -13.58 3.05
N ASN A 59 18.70 -13.98 2.96
CA ASN A 59 19.60 -13.48 1.93
C ASN A 59 19.57 -14.45 0.74
N LEU A 60 19.35 -13.92 -0.46
CA LEU A 60 19.49 -14.67 -1.71
C LEU A 60 20.51 -13.97 -2.61
N GLY A 61 21.76 -14.42 -2.54
CA GLY A 61 22.89 -13.68 -3.12
C GLY A 61 23.05 -12.31 -2.44
N ASP A 62 23.00 -11.26 -3.24
CA ASP A 62 23.11 -9.86 -2.78
C ASP A 62 21.74 -9.21 -2.48
N THR A 63 20.63 -9.94 -2.64
CA THR A 63 19.28 -9.41 -2.41
C THR A 63 18.72 -9.89 -1.07
N LEU A 64 18.20 -8.95 -0.27
CA LEU A 64 17.46 -9.27 0.94
C LEU A 64 16.00 -9.56 0.57
N THR A 65 15.47 -10.69 1.05
CA THR A 65 14.06 -11.05 0.85
C THR A 65 13.36 -11.19 2.19
N PHE A 66 12.11 -10.76 2.24
CA PHE A 66 11.26 -10.88 3.42
C PHE A 66 10.12 -11.85 3.11
N MET A 67 10.16 -13.04 3.71
CA MET A 67 9.18 -14.08 3.47
C MET A 67 8.15 -14.17 4.60
N ASN A 68 6.88 -14.04 4.25
CA ASN A 68 5.74 -14.08 5.14
C ASN A 68 4.92 -15.35 4.93
N ASN A 69 4.55 -16.02 6.04
CA ASN A 69 3.85 -17.30 6.05
C ASN A 69 4.45 -18.39 5.11
N PRO A 70 5.78 -18.58 5.06
CA PRO A 70 6.36 -19.72 4.35
C PRO A 70 5.70 -21.04 4.78
N ARG A 71 5.50 -21.93 3.80
CA ARG A 71 4.93 -23.25 4.00
C ARG A 71 6.04 -24.28 3.88
N TRP A 72 6.31 -25.00 4.95
CA TRP A 72 7.21 -26.15 4.93
C TRP A 72 6.41 -27.44 5.04
N HIS A 73 6.88 -28.50 4.40
CA HIS A 73 6.40 -29.86 4.59
C HIS A 73 4.86 -30.06 4.57
N GLY A 74 4.16 -29.31 3.70
CA GLY A 74 2.70 -29.45 3.54
C GLY A 74 1.85 -28.70 4.57
N GLU A 75 2.43 -27.82 5.38
CA GLU A 75 1.68 -27.00 6.34
C GLU A 75 0.59 -26.14 5.68
N LYS A 76 -0.62 -26.19 6.23
CA LYS A 76 -1.71 -25.27 5.89
C LYS A 76 -1.69 -24.05 6.80
N ARG A 77 -1.26 -22.90 6.26
CA ARG A 77 -1.27 -21.61 6.98
C ARG A 77 -2.61 -20.89 6.84
N LYS A 78 -3.04 -20.21 7.90
CA LYS A 78 -4.28 -19.40 7.94
C LYS A 78 -4.24 -18.21 6.97
N ARG A 79 -3.04 -17.71 6.65
CA ARG A 79 -2.81 -16.61 5.71
C ARG A 79 -2.02 -17.10 4.49
N PRO A 80 -2.21 -16.46 3.32
CA PRO A 80 -1.43 -16.79 2.13
C PRO A 80 0.05 -16.46 2.32
N PHE A 81 0.89 -17.13 1.55
CA PHE A 81 2.30 -16.78 1.42
C PHE A 81 2.43 -15.39 0.77
N SER A 82 3.42 -14.64 1.21
CA SER A 82 3.93 -13.46 0.52
C SER A 82 5.43 -13.38 0.69
N ASP A 83 6.09 -12.83 -0.30
CA ASP A 83 7.49 -12.48 -0.26
C ASP A 83 7.65 -11.07 -0.82
N TYR A 84 8.58 -10.32 -0.23
CA TYR A 84 8.98 -9.01 -0.72
C TYR A 84 10.48 -8.99 -0.94
N TRP A 85 10.87 -8.65 -2.16
CA TRP A 85 12.26 -8.55 -2.59
C TRP A 85 12.72 -7.11 -2.36
N ALA A 86 13.67 -6.95 -1.45
CA ALA A 86 14.12 -5.67 -0.94
C ALA A 86 15.59 -5.46 -1.30
N ASP A 87 15.84 -4.93 -2.50
CA ASP A 87 17.13 -4.28 -2.79
C ASP A 87 17.08 -2.79 -2.39
N ASP A 88 18.25 -2.15 -2.30
CA ASP A 88 18.37 -0.75 -1.88
C ASP A 88 17.51 0.20 -2.74
N HIS A 89 17.42 -0.06 -4.05
CA HIS A 89 16.64 0.76 -4.97
C HIS A 89 15.14 0.64 -4.70
N SER A 90 14.64 -0.58 -4.54
CA SER A 90 13.25 -0.88 -4.23
C SER A 90 12.82 -0.27 -2.89
N LEU A 91 13.69 -0.33 -1.87
CA LEU A 91 13.44 0.27 -0.56
C LEU A 91 13.39 1.80 -0.65
N ASP A 92 14.27 2.40 -1.45
CA ASP A 92 14.24 3.84 -1.67
C ASP A 92 13.00 4.31 -2.42
N LEU A 93 12.55 3.56 -3.43
CA LEU A 93 11.30 3.83 -4.14
C LEU A 93 10.10 3.74 -3.20
N VAL A 94 10.01 2.67 -2.39
CA VAL A 94 8.94 2.50 -1.40
C VAL A 94 8.96 3.66 -0.41
N ARG A 95 10.14 4.07 0.10
CA ARG A 95 10.29 5.22 1.00
C ARG A 95 9.74 6.51 0.38
N HIS A 96 10.05 6.77 -0.89
CA HIS A 96 9.53 7.95 -1.61
C HIS A 96 8.00 7.92 -1.71
N VAL A 97 7.43 6.77 -2.07
CA VAL A 97 5.98 6.61 -2.20
C VAL A 97 5.27 6.81 -0.86
N PHE A 98 5.77 6.21 0.23
CA PHE A 98 5.22 6.43 1.57
C PHE A 98 5.20 7.91 1.95
N ALA A 99 6.25 8.65 1.61
CA ALA A 99 6.32 10.07 1.86
C ALA A 99 5.28 10.86 1.03
N VAL A 100 4.97 10.45 -0.20
CA VAL A 100 3.87 11.04 -1.00
C VAL A 100 2.53 10.80 -0.34
N LEU A 101 2.21 9.55 0.03
CA LEU A 101 0.94 9.19 0.66
C LEU A 101 0.72 9.93 1.99
N LEU A 102 1.77 10.04 2.81
CA LEU A 102 1.73 10.76 4.08
C LEU A 102 1.49 12.26 3.89
N ARG A 103 2.17 12.89 2.93
CA ARG A 103 1.99 14.33 2.64
C ARG A 103 0.56 14.66 2.22
N VAL A 104 -0.11 13.76 1.50
CA VAL A 104 -1.53 13.93 1.15
C VAL A 104 -2.40 13.96 2.40
N ILE A 105 -2.30 12.97 3.29
CA ILE A 105 -3.11 12.94 4.52
C ILE A 105 -2.80 14.17 5.39
N VAL A 106 -1.52 14.48 5.61
CA VAL A 106 -1.12 15.61 6.44
C VAL A 106 -1.66 16.91 5.86
N GLY A 107 -1.58 17.11 4.55
CA GLY A 107 -2.11 18.28 3.87
C GLY A 107 -3.63 18.45 4.05
N VAL A 108 -4.39 17.35 3.96
CA VAL A 108 -5.84 17.36 4.17
C VAL A 108 -6.19 17.57 5.64
N SER A 109 -5.56 16.84 6.55
CA SER A 109 -5.83 16.91 8.00
C SER A 109 -5.50 18.27 8.62
N ALA A 110 -4.49 18.96 8.08
CA ALA A 110 -4.12 20.30 8.52
C ALA A 110 -4.92 21.41 7.82
N GLU A 111 -5.96 21.06 7.04
CA GLU A 111 -6.76 21.97 6.20
C GLU A 111 -5.94 22.81 5.21
N LYS A 112 -4.67 22.45 4.99
CA LYS A 112 -3.74 23.15 4.07
C LYS A 112 -4.05 22.87 2.61
N VAL A 113 -4.74 21.76 2.35
CA VAL A 113 -5.13 21.33 1.00
C VAL A 113 -6.61 21.03 0.99
N THR A 114 -7.37 21.82 0.23
CA THR A 114 -8.78 21.53 -0.05
C THR A 114 -8.90 20.33 -0.98
N LEU A 115 -10.07 19.69 -1.02
CA LEU A 115 -10.35 18.61 -1.97
C LEU A 115 -10.15 19.05 -3.44
N ALA A 116 -10.47 20.30 -3.77
CA ALA A 116 -10.15 20.86 -5.08
C ALA A 116 -8.63 20.99 -5.30
N GLY A 117 -7.89 21.36 -4.25
CA GLY A 117 -6.42 21.35 -4.25
C GLY A 117 -5.81 19.95 -4.46
N LEU A 118 -6.53 18.88 -4.09
CA LEU A 118 -6.10 17.51 -4.35
C LEU A 118 -6.13 17.16 -5.84
N THR A 119 -7.05 17.74 -6.60
CA THR A 119 -7.18 17.49 -8.05
C THR A 119 -6.12 18.21 -8.91
N LYS A 120 -5.08 18.81 -8.31
CA LYS A 120 -3.98 19.41 -9.04
C LYS A 120 -3.24 18.36 -9.89
N PRO A 121 -2.90 18.63 -11.16
CA PRO A 121 -2.26 17.66 -12.05
C PRO A 121 -0.95 17.07 -11.50
N SER A 122 -0.14 17.88 -10.81
CA SER A 122 1.11 17.42 -10.21
C SER A 122 0.91 16.38 -9.12
N LEU A 123 -0.12 16.55 -8.29
CA LEU A 123 -0.44 15.59 -7.23
C LEU A 123 -1.08 14.32 -7.80
N LEU A 124 -1.97 14.47 -8.78
CA LEU A 124 -2.56 13.33 -9.49
C LEU A 124 -1.48 12.47 -10.15
N ARG A 125 -0.47 13.09 -10.77
CA ARG A 125 0.68 12.38 -11.34
C ARG A 125 1.45 11.64 -10.24
N ALA A 126 1.84 12.34 -9.17
CA ALA A 126 2.59 11.72 -8.07
C ALA A 126 1.86 10.52 -7.44
N LEU A 127 0.53 10.57 -7.33
CA LEU A 127 -0.29 9.45 -6.84
C LEU A 127 -0.38 8.29 -7.83
N ARG A 128 -0.48 8.57 -9.13
CA ARG A 128 -0.45 7.54 -10.18
C ARG A 128 0.90 6.85 -10.21
N ASP A 129 1.99 7.61 -10.18
CA ASP A 129 3.35 7.06 -10.17
C ASP A 129 3.56 6.20 -8.91
N SER A 130 3.09 6.69 -7.75
CA SER A 130 3.10 5.95 -6.49
C SER A 130 2.34 4.62 -6.58
N ASN A 131 1.13 4.64 -7.14
CA ASN A 131 0.32 3.45 -7.31
C ASN A 131 0.97 2.47 -8.31
N SER A 132 1.59 2.98 -9.38
CA SER A 132 2.33 2.17 -10.36
C SER A 132 3.50 1.45 -9.72
N ILE A 133 4.39 2.20 -9.04
CA ILE A 133 5.56 1.65 -8.33
C ILE A 133 5.11 0.59 -7.32
N LEU A 134 4.12 0.90 -6.48
CA LEU A 134 3.65 -0.06 -5.48
C LEU A 134 2.99 -1.30 -6.09
N SER A 135 2.31 -1.16 -7.23
CA SER A 135 1.71 -2.31 -7.92
C SER A 135 2.78 -3.24 -8.48
N GLU A 136 3.86 -2.68 -9.02
CA GLU A 136 5.03 -3.43 -9.46
C GLU A 136 5.73 -4.12 -8.30
N MET A 137 6.01 -3.39 -7.21
CA MET A 137 6.69 -3.92 -6.03
C MET A 137 5.86 -4.95 -5.25
N ALA A 138 4.53 -4.89 -5.35
CA ALA A 138 3.62 -5.86 -4.75
C ALA A 138 3.28 -7.02 -5.70
N CYS A 139 3.75 -6.98 -6.96
CA CYS A 139 3.52 -8.04 -7.93
C CYS A 139 4.29 -9.29 -7.50
N LYS A 140 3.54 -10.34 -7.16
CA LYS A 140 4.08 -11.61 -6.66
C LYS A 140 4.50 -12.57 -7.78
N ASP A 141 4.22 -12.22 -9.03
CA ASP A 141 4.58 -13.01 -10.20
C ASP A 141 6.00 -12.70 -10.68
N TYR A 142 6.65 -11.66 -10.13
CA TYR A 142 8.04 -11.34 -10.42
C TYR A 142 8.96 -12.23 -9.58
N ASN A 143 9.49 -13.28 -10.21
CA ASN A 143 10.53 -14.13 -9.63
C ASN A 143 11.85 -13.91 -10.39
N PRO A 144 12.78 -13.08 -9.89
CA PRO A 144 14.05 -12.79 -10.56
C PRO A 144 15.00 -14.01 -10.63
N THR A 145 14.66 -15.14 -9.97
CA THR A 145 15.47 -16.37 -10.07
C THR A 145 15.36 -17.09 -11.42
N PHE A 146 14.39 -16.75 -12.27
CA PHE A 146 14.25 -17.34 -13.60
C PHE A 146 15.11 -16.67 -14.69
N GLU A 147 15.75 -15.54 -14.42
CA GLU A 147 16.62 -14.88 -15.42
C GLU A 147 18.06 -15.43 -15.45
N LYS A 148 18.39 -16.45 -14.64
CA LYS A 148 19.75 -16.99 -14.53
C LYS A 148 19.89 -18.50 -14.79
N TYR A 149 18.96 -19.13 -15.50
CA TYR A 149 19.09 -20.52 -15.95
C TYR A 149 18.79 -20.69 -17.44
#